data_AF-A0A381ZB72-F1
#
_entry.id   AF-A0A381ZB72-F1
#
_cell.length_a   1.000
_cell.length_b   1.000
_cell.length_c   1.000
_cell.angle_alpha   90.00
_cell.angle_beta   90.00
_cell.angle_gamma   90.00
#
_symmetry.space_group_name_H-M   'P 1'
#
loop_
_entity.id
_entity.type
_entity.pdbx_description
1 polymer ?
#
loop_
_entity_poly.entity_id
_entity_poly.type
_entity_poly.pdbx_seq_one_letter_code
_entity_poly.pdbx_strand_id
1 'polypeptide(L)' 'MFIKKGMTVRVINGNHKGLEGKILRVFPKNERVIVEGVNFV' A
#
# COMPACT_ATOMS: atom_id res chain seq x y z
N MET A 1 0.65 5.57 -13.04
CA MET A 1 0.32 4.98 -11.71
C MET A 1 -1.17 4.68 -11.67
N PHE A 2 -1.56 3.42 -11.51
CA PHE A 2 -2.97 2.97 -11.60
C PHE A 2 -3.73 2.94 -10.26
N ILE A 3 -3.07 3.31 -9.17
CA ILE A 3 -3.56 3.22 -7.80
C ILE A 3 -3.90 4.60 -7.24
N LYS A 4 -5.06 4.72 -6.57
CA LYS A 4 -5.58 5.94 -5.95
C LYS A 4 -5.83 5.74 -4.47
N LYS A 5 -5.87 6.85 -3.71
CA LYS A 5 -6.28 6.85 -2.30
C LYS A 5 -7.66 6.21 -2.19
N GLY A 6 -7.80 5.28 -1.24
CA GLY A 6 -9.04 4.59 -0.95
C GLY A 6 -9.25 3.26 -1.69
N MET A 7 -8.36 2.87 -2.60
CA MET A 7 -8.37 1.53 -3.17
C MET A 7 -7.82 0.51 -2.16
N THR A 8 -8.35 -0.71 -2.22
CA THR A 8 -7.79 -1.86 -1.50
C THR A 8 -6.72 -2.51 -2.36
N VAL A 9 -5.57 -2.78 -1.76
CA VAL A 9 -4.43 -3.44 -2.42
C VAL A 9 -3.93 -4.59 -1.58
N ARG A 10 -3.31 -5.57 -2.24
CA ARG A 10 -2.71 -6.75 -1.62
C ARG A 10 -1.21 -6.75 -1.83
N VAL A 11 -0.46 -7.08 -0.79
CA VAL A 11 1.00 -7.23 -0.86
C VAL A 11 1.34 -8.54 -1.58
N ILE A 12 1.99 -8.44 -2.73
CA ILE A 12 2.36 -9.59 -3.56
C ILE A 12 3.66 -10.26 -3.07
N ASN A 13 4.60 -9.47 -2.53
CA ASN A 13 5.92 -9.93 -2.09
C ASN A 13 6.47 -9.09 -0.91
N GLY A 14 7.41 -9.63 -0.14
CA GLY A 14 8.02 -9.02 1.04
C GLY A 14 7.56 -9.61 2.37
N ASN A 15 8.04 -9.04 3.48
CA ASN A 15 7.74 -9.52 4.85
C ASN A 15 6.24 -9.52 5.19
N HIS A 16 5.47 -8.67 4.52
CA HIS A 16 4.03 -8.50 4.72
C HIS A 16 3.20 -9.16 3.60
N LYS A 17 3.77 -10.14 2.87
CA LYS A 17 3.10 -10.83 1.77
C LYS A 17 1.75 -11.40 2.20
N GLY A 18 0.74 -11.18 1.37
CA GLY A 18 -0.62 -11.68 1.59
C GLY A 18 -1.52 -10.74 2.39
N LEU A 19 -0.97 -9.71 3.05
CA LEU A 19 -1.79 -8.69 3.71
C LEU A 19 -2.50 -7.80 2.68
N GLU A 20 -3.73 -7.45 3.02
CA GLU A 20 -4.58 -6.56 2.26
C GLU A 20 -4.86 -5.31 3.08
N GLY A 21 -4.95 -4.16 2.42
CA GLY A 21 -5.23 -2.92 3.12
C GLY A 21 -5.61 -1.79 2.17
N LYS A 22 -6.15 -0.73 2.77
CA LYS A 22 -6.60 0.45 2.03
C LYS A 22 -5.46 1.45 1.88
N ILE A 23 -5.35 2.04 0.69
CA ILE A 23 -4.36 3.09 0.45
C ILE A 23 -4.77 4.38 1.19
N LEU A 24 -3.95 4.80 2.15
CA LEU A 24 -4.13 6.05 2.90
C LEU A 24 -3.54 7.24 2.15
N ARG A 25 -2.33 7.07 1.62
CA ARG A 25 -1.58 8.11 0.89
C ARG A 25 -0.77 7.50 -0.25
N VAL A 26 -0.62 8.28 -1.32
CA VAL A 26 0.15 7.91 -2.51
C VAL A 26 1.24 8.96 -2.71
N PHE A 27 2.48 8.50 -2.87
CA PHE A 27 3.64 9.33 -3.17
C PHE A 27 4.16 9.00 -4.57
N PRO A 28 3.58 9.59 -5.63
CA PRO A 28 3.92 9.24 -7.01
C PRO A 28 5.38 9.57 -7.36
N LYS A 29 5.97 10.61 -6.74
CA LYS A 29 7.38 10.99 -6.96
C LYS A 29 8.38 9.91 -6.51
N ASN A 30 8.03 9.16 -5.47
CA ASN A 30 8.90 8.15 -4.87
C ASN A 30 8.42 6.72 -5.18
N GLU A 31 7.35 6.58 -5.99
CA GLU A 31 6.69 5.31 -6.31
C GLU A 31 6.29 4.49 -5.06
N ARG A 32 5.95 5.19 -3.96
CA ARG A 32 5.57 4.59 -2.68
C ARG A 32 4.11 4.86 -2.33
N VAL A 33 3.50 3.95 -1.58
CA VAL A 33 2.16 4.10 -1.01
C VAL A 33 2.16 3.75 0.46
N ILE A 34 1.32 4.42 1.24
CA ILE A 34 1.01 4.03 2.61
C ILE A 34 -0.29 3.24 2.58
N VAL A 35 -0.23 2.01 3.06
CA VAL A 35 -1.36 1.09 3.15
C VAL A 35 -1.70 0.92 4.63
N GLU A 36 -2.97 1.12 4.97
CA GLU A 36 -3.49 0.86 6.31
C GLU A 36 -3.27 -0.61 6.68
N GLY A 37 -2.77 -0.88 7.87
CA GLY A 37 -2.59 -2.28 8.31
C GLY A 37 -1.20 -2.86 8.02
N VAL A 38 -0.38 -2.19 7.20
CA VAL A 38 0.88 -2.75 6.68
C VAL A 38 2.07 -1.89 7.14
N ASN A 39 3.09 -2.53 7.71
CA ASN A 39 4.32 -1.90 8.22
C ASN A 39 4.07 -0.85 9.33
N PHE A 40 3.43 -1.28 10.43
CA PHE A 40 3.44 -0.51 11.68
C PHE A 40 4.81 -0.63 12.36
N VAL A 41 5.34 0.48 12.86
CA VAL A 41 6.50 0.58 13.77
C VAL A 41 6.00 1.04 15.13
#